data_AF-A0A5C3LI53-F1
#
_entry.id   AF-A0A5C3LI53-F1
#
_cell.length_a   1.000
_cell.length_b   1.000
_cell.length_c   1.000
_cell.angle_alpha   90.00
_cell.angle_beta   90.00
_cell.angle_gamma   90.00
#
_symmetry.space_group_name_H-M   'P 1'
#
loop_
_entity.id
_entity.type
_entity.pdbx_description
1 polymer ?
#
loop_
_entity_poly.entity_id
_entity_poly.type
_entity_poly.pdbx_seq_one_letter_code
_entity_poly.pdbx_strand_id
1 'polypeptide(L)'
;MSRSLISSILLTFALILLTPLSTYAIKFNLQAYRYPPAKCIWNAAHPNSLVIVTANVGPGENQRVDIEIIDSSPKKNVYLSKKGIKAESRLAITAHSEGEVGVCFRNWVEGDVSQDKMSKMSRVIDLDVDIGADAVDYNAIANQESLSGLETEMRKLEGVVKEIVDEMNYLKKREERFSSTNVSTNQRVQNFAWFTLIALTGLGAWQILHLRSFFKRKYLID
;
A
#
# COMPACT_ATOMS: atom_id res chain seq x y z
N MET A 1 -19.63 1.28 45.51
CA MET A 1 -18.81 0.80 44.38
C MET A 1 -19.48 0.93 43.01
N SER A 2 -20.76 0.58 42.83
CA SER A 2 -21.43 0.62 41.51
C SER A 2 -21.47 2.00 40.82
N ARG A 3 -21.73 3.10 41.53
CA ARG A 3 -21.84 4.45 40.93
C ARG A 3 -20.51 5.01 40.38
N SER A 4 -19.39 4.67 41.01
CA SER A 4 -18.06 5.09 40.55
C SER A 4 -17.70 4.41 39.23
N LEU A 5 -18.02 3.12 39.10
CA LEU A 5 -17.78 2.36 37.87
C LEU A 5 -18.60 2.90 36.70
N ILE A 6 -19.88 3.23 36.92
CA ILE A 6 -20.75 3.81 35.87
C ILE A 6 -20.24 5.19 35.43
N SER A 7 -19.81 6.03 36.38
CA SER A 7 -19.24 7.34 36.08
C SER A 7 -17.93 7.23 35.28
N SER A 8 -17.05 6.29 35.63
CA SER A 8 -15.82 6.04 34.89
C SER A 8 -16.08 5.52 33.47
N ILE A 9 -17.06 4.62 33.29
CA ILE A 9 -17.46 4.10 31.97
C ILE A 9 -18.03 5.21 31.09
N LEU A 10 -18.91 6.05 31.63
CA LEU A 10 -19.47 7.20 30.90
C LEU A 10 -18.38 8.20 30.49
N LEU A 11 -17.40 8.46 31.36
CA LEU A 11 -16.29 9.36 31.06
C LEU A 11 -15.37 8.79 29.97
N THR A 12 -15.10 7.48 30.01
CA THR A 12 -14.32 6.80 28.95
C THR A 12 -15.06 6.77 27.62
N PHE A 13 -16.38 6.57 27.63
CA PHE A 13 -17.20 6.56 26.40
C PHE A 13 -17.28 7.95 25.78
N ALA A 14 -17.43 9.00 26.61
CA ALA A 14 -17.36 10.38 26.15
C ALA A 14 -15.99 10.72 25.54
N LEU A 15 -14.89 10.24 26.14
CA LEU A 15 -13.53 10.46 25.62
C LEU A 15 -13.29 9.75 24.28
N ILE A 16 -13.90 8.57 24.06
CA ILE A 16 -13.84 7.83 22.79
C ILE A 16 -14.65 8.54 21.70
N LEU A 17 -15.79 9.15 22.02
CA LEU A 17 -16.56 9.94 21.04
C LEU A 17 -15.87 11.24 20.60
N LEU A 18 -14.93 11.74 21.40
CA LEU A 18 -14.19 12.98 21.14
C LEU A 18 -12.91 12.75 20.31
N THR A 19 -12.57 11.51 19.94
CA THR A 19 -11.45 11.29 19.02
C THR A 19 -11.87 11.70 17.61
N PRO A 20 -11.22 12.70 16.98
CA PRO A 20 -11.55 13.09 15.63
C PRO A 20 -11.35 11.90 14.69
N LEU A 21 -12.42 11.53 13.99
CA LEU A 21 -12.35 10.64 12.84
C LEU A 21 -11.36 11.26 11.85
N SER A 22 -10.24 10.58 11.62
CA SER A 22 -9.26 11.04 10.64
C SER A 22 -9.86 10.84 9.25
N THR A 23 -10.23 11.94 8.61
CA THR A 23 -10.55 11.95 7.19
C THR A 23 -9.26 12.10 6.40
N TYR A 24 -9.03 11.21 5.45
CA TYR A 24 -7.90 11.32 4.54
C TYR A 24 -8.30 12.27 3.42
N ALA A 25 -7.66 13.44 3.36
CA ALA A 25 -7.82 14.40 2.28
C ALA A 25 -6.45 14.97 1.91
N ILE A 26 -6.10 14.97 0.61
CA ILE A 26 -4.79 15.43 0.15
C ILE A 26 -4.92 16.87 -0.33
N LYS A 27 -4.53 17.81 0.54
CA LYS A 27 -4.55 19.24 0.23
C LYS A 27 -3.16 19.86 0.39
N PHE A 28 -2.67 20.53 -0.65
CA PHE A 28 -1.34 21.14 -0.61
C PHE A 28 -1.24 22.42 -1.44
N ASN A 29 -0.26 23.26 -1.09
CA ASN A 29 0.13 24.41 -1.90
C ASN A 29 1.18 24.01 -2.94
N LEU A 30 0.98 24.44 -4.18
CA LEU A 30 1.88 24.24 -5.30
C LEU A 30 2.44 25.60 -5.77
N GLN A 31 3.71 25.82 -5.50
CA GLN A 31 4.44 27.02 -5.91
C GLN A 31 4.54 27.13 -7.43
N ALA A 32 4.38 28.34 -7.97
CA ALA A 32 4.53 28.61 -9.39
C ALA A 32 5.98 28.94 -9.77
N TYR A 33 6.41 28.46 -10.94
CA TYR A 33 7.72 28.79 -11.52
C TYR A 33 7.61 28.98 -13.03
N ARG A 34 8.60 29.66 -13.64
CA ARG A 34 8.72 29.73 -15.12
C ARG A 34 9.06 28.36 -15.72
N TYR A 35 9.78 27.52 -14.98
CA TYR A 35 10.05 26.11 -15.31
C TYR A 35 9.77 25.24 -14.09
N PRO A 36 8.50 24.87 -13.85
CA PRO A 36 8.11 24.20 -12.63
C PRO A 36 8.57 22.74 -12.61
N PRO A 37 9.13 22.28 -11.48
CA PRO A 37 9.29 20.86 -11.22
C PRO A 37 7.91 20.21 -11.10
N ALA A 38 7.81 18.94 -11.50
CA ALA A 38 6.60 18.16 -11.28
C ALA A 38 6.51 17.71 -9.82
N LYS A 39 5.37 17.96 -9.18
CA LYS A 39 5.04 17.38 -7.87
C LYS A 39 4.07 16.24 -8.08
N CYS A 40 4.50 15.02 -7.78
CA CYS A 40 3.73 13.80 -8.03
C CYS A 40 3.29 13.15 -6.72
N ILE A 41 2.05 12.67 -6.68
CA ILE A 41 1.51 11.82 -5.62
C ILE A 41 1.31 10.43 -6.21
N TRP A 42 1.87 9.41 -5.56
CA TRP A 42 1.89 8.03 -6.03
C TRP A 42 0.95 7.18 -5.18
N ASN A 43 0.12 6.39 -5.87
CA ASN A 43 -0.81 5.46 -5.23
C ASN A 43 -0.66 4.08 -5.89
N ALA A 44 -0.70 3.03 -5.09
CA ALA A 44 -0.65 1.65 -5.59
C ALA A 44 -1.92 1.33 -6.39
N ALA A 45 -1.75 0.74 -7.58
CA ALA A 45 -2.84 0.33 -8.44
C ALA A 45 -2.63 -1.09 -8.98
N HIS A 46 -3.72 -1.83 -9.09
CA HIS A 46 -3.70 -3.17 -9.68
C HIS A 46 -3.80 -3.09 -11.21
N PRO A 47 -3.30 -4.11 -11.94
CA PRO A 47 -3.50 -4.17 -13.38
C PRO A 47 -5.00 -4.23 -13.70
N ASN A 48 -5.42 -3.47 -14.71
CA ASN A 48 -6.80 -3.27 -15.15
C ASN A 48 -7.74 -2.61 -14.12
N SER A 49 -7.24 -2.02 -13.05
CA SER A 49 -8.11 -1.24 -12.14
C SER A 49 -8.45 0.13 -12.73
N LEU A 50 -9.70 0.56 -12.55
CA LEU A 50 -10.13 1.94 -12.84
C LEU A 50 -9.53 2.88 -11.79
N VAL A 51 -8.99 4.01 -12.24
CA VAL A 51 -8.48 5.08 -11.38
C VAL A 51 -9.20 6.36 -11.75
N ILE A 52 -9.88 6.98 -10.78
CA ILE A 52 -10.51 8.28 -10.92
C ILE A 52 -9.73 9.29 -10.10
N VAL A 53 -9.30 10.36 -10.76
CA VAL A 53 -8.59 11.47 -10.17
C VAL A 53 -9.50 12.69 -10.20
N THR A 54 -9.88 13.17 -9.01
CA THR A 54 -10.60 14.43 -8.85
C THR A 54 -9.63 15.48 -8.32
N ALA A 55 -9.31 16.47 -9.16
CA ALA A 55 -8.43 17.57 -8.78
C ALA A 55 -9.20 18.88 -8.76
N ASN A 56 -9.20 19.57 -7.61
CA ASN A 56 -9.74 20.91 -7.48
C ASN A 56 -8.60 21.92 -7.31
N VAL A 57 -8.44 22.78 -8.32
CA VAL A 57 -7.38 23.78 -8.35
C VAL A 57 -7.96 25.13 -7.93
N GLY A 58 -7.42 25.70 -6.86
CA GLY A 58 -7.80 27.02 -6.39
C GLY A 58 -7.50 28.13 -7.40
N PRO A 59 -8.19 29.28 -7.30
CA PRO A 59 -7.98 30.40 -8.21
C PRO A 59 -6.55 30.95 -8.08
N GLY A 60 -6.00 31.44 -9.19
CA GLY A 60 -4.74 32.17 -9.19
C GLY A 60 -4.51 32.87 -10.52
N GLU A 61 -4.22 34.16 -10.50
CA GLU A 61 -3.95 34.91 -11.73
C GLU A 61 -2.56 34.61 -12.27
N ASN A 62 -2.39 34.69 -13.60
CA ASN A 62 -1.10 34.51 -14.28
C ASN A 62 -0.41 33.18 -13.94
N GLN A 63 -1.23 32.14 -13.68
CA GLN A 63 -0.79 30.81 -13.32
C GLN A 63 -1.58 29.76 -14.11
N ARG A 64 -0.88 28.73 -14.60
CA ARG A 64 -1.45 27.60 -15.31
C ARG A 64 -0.98 26.30 -14.69
N VAL A 65 -1.91 25.54 -14.12
CA VAL A 65 -1.64 24.21 -13.55
C VAL A 65 -1.94 23.15 -14.59
N ASP A 66 -0.94 22.33 -14.88
CA ASP A 66 -1.05 21.17 -15.76
C ASP A 66 -1.03 19.90 -14.90
N ILE A 67 -1.83 18.90 -15.29
CA ILE A 67 -1.93 17.58 -14.66
C ILE A 67 -1.48 16.52 -15.64
N GLU A 68 -0.66 15.59 -15.16
CA GLU A 68 -0.18 14.45 -15.91
C GLU A 68 -0.30 13.19 -15.05
N ILE A 69 -0.90 12.14 -15.59
CA ILE A 69 -1.04 10.83 -14.93
C ILE A 69 -0.09 9.86 -15.61
N ILE A 70 0.84 9.31 -14.82
CA ILE A 70 1.92 8.46 -15.30
C ILE A 70 1.98 7.14 -14.52
N ASP A 71 2.57 6.11 -15.10
CA ASP A 71 2.88 4.87 -14.40
C ASP A 71 4.32 4.84 -13.83
N SER A 72 4.52 3.95 -12.86
CA SER A 72 5.85 3.65 -12.30
C SER A 72 6.63 2.63 -13.12
N SER A 73 6.12 2.23 -14.29
CA SER A 73 6.77 1.20 -15.10
C SER A 73 8.13 1.73 -15.61
N PRO A 74 9.07 0.84 -15.99
CA PRO A 74 10.34 1.27 -16.58
C PRO A 74 10.17 2.15 -17.84
N LYS A 75 9.01 2.07 -18.50
CA LYS A 75 8.67 2.85 -19.69
C LYS A 75 8.04 4.20 -19.34
N LYS A 76 7.59 4.42 -18.10
CA LYS A 76 6.90 5.64 -17.62
C LYS A 76 5.81 6.09 -18.59
N ASN A 77 4.84 5.22 -18.85
CA ASN A 77 3.76 5.52 -19.77
C ASN A 77 2.91 6.66 -19.21
N VAL A 78 2.55 7.61 -20.07
CA VAL A 78 1.65 8.72 -19.73
C VAL A 78 0.25 8.32 -20.15
N TYR A 79 -0.65 8.12 -19.19
CA TYR A 79 -2.04 7.76 -19.47
C TYR A 79 -2.86 8.96 -19.92
N LEU A 80 -2.64 10.11 -19.27
CA LEU A 80 -3.41 11.31 -19.54
C LEU A 80 -2.57 12.55 -19.21
N SER A 81 -2.60 13.53 -20.09
CA SER A 81 -2.00 14.85 -19.86
C SER A 81 -3.01 15.93 -20.22
N LYS A 82 -3.40 16.75 -19.25
CA LYS A 82 -4.34 17.87 -19.45
C LYS A 82 -3.74 19.16 -18.90
N LYS A 83 -3.77 20.20 -19.73
CA LYS A 83 -3.17 21.50 -19.43
C LYS A 83 -4.22 22.50 -18.97
N GLY A 84 -3.82 23.43 -18.09
CA GLY A 84 -4.64 24.57 -17.69
C GLY A 84 -5.92 24.24 -16.93
N ILE A 85 -5.82 23.43 -15.88
CA ILE A 85 -6.94 23.17 -14.96
C ILE A 85 -7.19 24.41 -14.08
N LYS A 86 -8.46 24.82 -14.00
CA LYS A 86 -8.87 26.07 -13.32
C LYS A 86 -9.92 25.90 -12.22
N ALA A 87 -10.51 24.70 -12.10
CA ALA A 87 -11.57 24.37 -11.15
C ALA A 87 -11.50 22.87 -10.85
N GLU A 88 -12.63 22.27 -10.46
CA GLU A 88 -12.77 20.83 -10.35
C GLU A 88 -12.65 20.15 -11.72
N SER A 89 -11.76 19.16 -11.82
CA SER A 89 -11.63 18.30 -13.00
C SER A 89 -11.56 16.85 -12.54
N ARG A 90 -12.51 16.06 -13.01
CA ARG A 90 -12.53 14.60 -12.87
C ARG A 90 -11.90 13.95 -14.10
N LEU A 91 -10.95 13.04 -13.87
CA LEU A 91 -10.18 12.36 -14.90
C LEU A 91 -10.23 10.87 -14.61
N ALA A 92 -10.57 10.06 -15.61
CA ALA A 92 -10.67 8.61 -15.46
C ALA A 92 -9.66 7.94 -16.38
N ILE A 93 -8.89 6.99 -15.84
CA ILE A 93 -7.93 6.16 -16.58
C ILE A 93 -8.02 4.71 -16.09
N THR A 94 -7.57 3.77 -16.92
CA THR A 94 -7.41 2.37 -16.53
C THR A 94 -5.92 2.06 -16.40
N ALA A 95 -5.48 1.55 -15.26
CA ALA A 95 -4.10 1.13 -15.06
C ALA A 95 -3.82 -0.15 -15.88
N HIS A 96 -2.77 -0.16 -16.70
CA HIS A 96 -2.45 -1.30 -17.57
C HIS A 96 -1.32 -2.19 -17.03
N SER A 97 -0.46 -1.63 -16.19
CA SER A 97 0.67 -2.33 -15.58
C SER A 97 0.49 -2.41 -14.07
N GLU A 98 0.94 -3.51 -13.48
CA GLU A 98 1.07 -3.64 -12.03
C GLU A 98 2.12 -2.65 -11.50
N GLY A 99 1.77 -1.86 -10.48
CA GLY A 99 2.66 -0.87 -9.88
C GLY A 99 1.92 0.34 -9.31
N GLU A 100 2.63 1.45 -9.15
CA GLU A 100 2.02 2.69 -8.67
C GLU A 100 1.68 3.62 -9.84
N VAL A 101 0.55 4.31 -9.73
CA VAL A 101 0.13 5.39 -10.63
C VAL A 101 0.43 6.72 -9.95
N GLY A 102 1.10 7.60 -10.68
CA GLY A 102 1.52 8.92 -10.21
C GLY A 102 0.66 10.02 -10.82
N VAL A 103 0.05 10.85 -9.98
CA VAL A 103 -0.64 12.08 -10.40
C VAL A 103 0.30 13.26 -10.18
N CYS A 104 0.81 13.81 -11.28
CA CYS A 104 1.81 14.88 -11.29
C CYS A 104 1.19 16.23 -11.64
N PHE A 105 1.57 17.26 -10.88
CA PHE A 105 1.14 18.64 -11.09
C PHE A 105 2.31 19.55 -11.42
N ARG A 106 2.11 20.49 -12.35
CA ARG A 106 3.09 21.53 -12.72
C ARG A 106 2.41 22.89 -12.76
N ASN A 107 2.91 23.84 -11.97
CA ASN A 107 2.35 25.20 -11.92
C ASN A 107 3.24 26.20 -12.67
N TRP A 108 2.83 26.54 -13.89
CA TRP A 108 3.52 27.50 -14.74
C TRP A 108 3.09 28.92 -14.45
N VAL A 109 4.04 29.84 -14.45
CA VAL A 109 3.76 31.29 -14.47
C VAL A 109 3.51 31.72 -15.91
N GLU A 110 2.40 32.42 -16.15
CA GLU A 110 2.05 33.02 -17.43
C GLU A 110 2.31 34.53 -17.39
N GLY A 111 2.81 35.09 -18.51
CA GLY A 111 3.10 36.52 -18.61
C GLY A 111 4.45 36.94 -18.03
N ASP A 112 4.69 38.26 -18.06
CA ASP A 112 5.89 38.85 -17.47
C ASP A 112 5.59 39.34 -16.06
N VAL A 113 6.16 38.64 -15.08
CA VAL A 113 5.93 38.86 -13.66
C VAL A 113 7.28 39.07 -12.99
N SER A 114 7.38 40.08 -12.13
CA SER A 114 8.61 40.33 -11.36
C SER A 114 8.97 39.13 -10.48
N GLN A 115 10.28 38.90 -10.29
CA GLN A 115 10.81 37.78 -9.52
C GLN A 115 10.27 37.76 -8.07
N ASP A 116 10.11 38.93 -7.44
CA ASP A 116 9.57 39.05 -6.08
C ASP A 116 8.08 38.68 -5.98
N LYS A 117 7.30 38.91 -7.05
CA LYS A 117 5.90 38.51 -7.07
C LYS A 117 5.76 37.01 -7.40
N MET A 118 6.63 36.47 -8.26
CA MET A 118 6.67 35.05 -8.60
C MET A 118 6.98 34.15 -7.39
N SER A 119 7.89 34.57 -6.50
CA SER A 119 8.22 33.80 -5.28
C SER A 119 7.04 33.69 -4.30
N LYS A 120 6.03 34.55 -4.43
CA LYS A 120 4.81 34.57 -3.60
C LYS A 120 3.61 33.91 -4.30
N MET A 121 3.76 33.46 -5.54
CA MET A 121 2.69 32.83 -6.32
C MET A 121 2.60 31.33 -6.03
N SER A 122 1.51 30.91 -5.38
CA SER A 122 1.18 29.50 -5.19
C SER A 122 -0.31 29.25 -5.44
N ARG A 123 -0.65 28.02 -5.82
CA ARG A 123 -2.04 27.55 -5.91
C ARG A 123 -2.30 26.41 -4.95
N VAL A 124 -3.44 26.46 -4.27
CA VAL A 124 -3.94 25.35 -3.44
C VAL A 124 -4.51 24.30 -4.37
N ILE A 125 -4.15 23.04 -4.16
CA ILE A 125 -4.68 21.89 -4.87
C ILE A 125 -5.31 20.95 -3.84
N ASP A 126 -6.57 20.62 -4.08
CA ASP A 126 -7.28 19.51 -3.44
C ASP A 126 -7.24 18.33 -4.40
N LEU A 127 -6.71 17.20 -3.94
CA LEU A 127 -6.58 15.98 -4.72
C LEU A 127 -7.31 14.85 -4.02
N ASP A 128 -8.15 14.18 -4.78
CA ASP A 128 -8.79 12.94 -4.41
C ASP A 128 -8.52 11.88 -5.49
N VAL A 129 -8.17 10.68 -5.06
CA VAL A 129 -7.75 9.58 -5.95
C VAL A 129 -8.44 8.31 -5.51
N ASP A 130 -9.42 7.90 -6.30
CA ASP A 130 -10.19 6.67 -6.10
C ASP A 130 -9.64 5.58 -7.01
N ILE A 131 -9.44 4.38 -6.48
CA ILE A 131 -8.85 3.24 -7.22
C ILE A 131 -9.74 2.01 -7.03
N GLY A 132 -9.97 1.26 -8.12
CA GLY A 132 -10.66 -0.01 -8.07
C GLY A 132 -12.14 0.15 -7.70
N ALA A 133 -12.58 -0.55 -6.65
CA ALA A 133 -13.98 -0.56 -6.21
C ALA A 133 -14.46 0.83 -5.75
N ASP A 134 -13.58 1.62 -5.14
CA ASP A 134 -13.89 2.99 -4.70
C ASP A 134 -14.10 3.95 -5.89
N ALA A 135 -13.50 3.65 -7.04
CA ALA A 135 -13.63 4.45 -8.26
C ALA A 135 -14.96 4.22 -8.99
N VAL A 136 -15.75 3.21 -8.62
CA VAL A 136 -17.01 2.88 -9.29
C VAL A 136 -18.15 3.71 -8.69
N ASP A 137 -18.69 4.65 -9.46
CA ASP A 137 -19.90 5.39 -9.05
C ASP A 137 -21.15 4.53 -9.24
N TYR A 138 -21.44 3.72 -8.22
CA TYR A 138 -22.64 2.86 -8.17
C TYR A 138 -23.94 3.66 -8.30
N ASN A 139 -23.95 4.95 -7.92
CA ASN A 139 -25.14 5.80 -8.03
C ASN A 139 -25.43 6.19 -9.48
N ALA A 140 -24.40 6.43 -10.28
CA ALA A 140 -24.55 6.71 -11.71
C ALA A 140 -25.09 5.47 -12.48
N ILE A 141 -24.63 4.27 -12.13
CA ILE A 141 -25.10 3.01 -12.71
C ILE A 141 -26.56 2.73 -12.32
N ALA A 142 -26.92 2.92 -11.05
CA ALA A 142 -28.29 2.70 -10.57
C ALA A 142 -29.32 3.58 -11.30
N ASN A 143 -28.95 4.84 -11.58
CA ASN A 143 -29.81 5.79 -12.30
C ASN A 143 -29.90 5.51 -13.79
N GLN A 144 -28.86 4.92 -14.40
CA GLN A 144 -28.82 4.64 -15.85
C GLN A 144 -29.44 3.30 -16.23
N GLU A 145 -29.35 2.29 -15.35
CA GLU A 145 -29.98 0.96 -15.56
C GLU A 145 -31.39 0.86 -14.95
N SER A 146 -31.89 1.90 -14.26
CA SER A 146 -33.21 1.91 -13.59
C SER A 146 -33.43 0.69 -12.68
N LEU A 147 -32.38 0.27 -11.98
CA LEU A 147 -32.43 -0.91 -11.11
C LEU A 147 -33.01 -0.54 -9.75
N SER A 148 -33.88 -1.42 -9.21
CA SER A 148 -34.37 -1.29 -7.84
C SER A 148 -33.19 -1.19 -6.88
N GLY A 149 -33.23 -0.28 -5.90
CA GLY A 149 -32.10 -0.01 -5.00
C GLY A 149 -31.52 -1.25 -4.30
N LEU A 150 -32.30 -2.32 -4.19
CA LEU A 150 -31.87 -3.61 -3.64
C LEU A 150 -30.87 -4.37 -4.55
N GLU A 151 -31.03 -4.30 -5.88
CA GLU A 151 -30.11 -4.96 -6.82
C GLU A 151 -28.76 -4.25 -6.89
N THR A 152 -28.76 -2.92 -6.72
CA THR A 152 -27.54 -2.10 -6.66
C THR A 152 -26.68 -2.48 -5.44
N GLU A 153 -27.31 -2.63 -4.27
CA GLU A 153 -26.61 -3.07 -3.06
C GLU A 153 -26.07 -4.49 -3.21
N MET A 154 -26.80 -5.41 -3.85
CA MET A 154 -26.30 -6.77 -4.11
C MET A 154 -25.05 -6.78 -5.00
N ARG A 155 -25.01 -5.99 -6.09
CA ARG A 155 -23.81 -5.89 -6.93
C ARG A 155 -22.62 -5.26 -6.20
N LYS A 156 -22.88 -4.31 -5.31
CA LYS A 156 -21.83 -3.73 -4.45
C LYS A 156 -21.24 -4.79 -3.53
N LEU A 157 -22.08 -5.58 -2.86
CA LEU A 157 -21.62 -6.70 -2.02
C LEU A 157 -20.87 -7.76 -2.84
N GLU A 158 -21.33 -8.07 -4.06
CA GLU A 158 -20.63 -9.00 -4.95
C GLU A 158 -19.22 -8.52 -5.29
N GLY A 159 -19.06 -7.23 -5.60
CA GLY A 159 -17.75 -6.62 -5.83
C GLY A 159 -16.80 -6.77 -4.64
N VAL A 160 -17.29 -6.45 -3.43
CA VAL A 160 -16.51 -6.58 -2.19
C VAL A 160 -16.15 -8.04 -1.90
N VAL A 161 -17.08 -8.98 -2.08
CA VAL A 161 -16.83 -10.41 -1.86
C VAL A 161 -15.79 -10.93 -2.86
N LYS A 162 -15.85 -10.50 -4.12
CA LYS A 162 -14.87 -10.88 -5.14
C LYS A 162 -13.46 -10.45 -4.76
N GLU A 163 -13.31 -9.21 -4.29
CA GLU A 163 -12.04 -8.69 -3.80
C GLU A 163 -11.50 -9.50 -2.61
N ILE A 164 -12.35 -9.81 -1.62
CA ILE A 164 -11.98 -10.65 -0.47
C ILE A 164 -11.53 -12.05 -0.91
N VAL A 165 -12.22 -12.66 -1.88
CA VAL A 165 -11.85 -13.99 -2.39
C VAL A 165 -10.49 -13.94 -3.09
N ASP A 166 -10.22 -12.89 -3.85
CA ASP A 166 -8.93 -12.69 -4.52
C ASP A 166 -7.79 -12.50 -3.49
N GLU A 167 -8.02 -11.73 -2.42
CA GLU A 167 -7.06 -11.60 -1.30
C GLU A 167 -6.85 -12.92 -0.55
N MET A 168 -7.91 -13.67 -0.25
CA MET A 168 -7.81 -14.98 0.39
C MET A 168 -6.98 -15.96 -0.44
N ASN A 169 -7.18 -15.96 -1.76
CA ASN A 169 -6.39 -16.78 -2.69
C ASN A 169 -4.90 -16.39 -2.67
N TYR A 170 -4.59 -15.10 -2.61
CA TYR A 170 -3.23 -14.62 -2.44
C TYR A 170 -2.61 -15.08 -1.11
N LEU A 171 -3.33 -14.95 0.00
CA LEU A 171 -2.87 -15.37 1.33
C LEU A 171 -2.63 -16.88 1.39
N LYS A 172 -3.52 -17.68 0.80
CA LYS A 172 -3.37 -19.14 0.71
C LYS A 172 -2.11 -19.54 -0.05
N LYS A 173 -1.86 -18.92 -1.21
CA LYS A 173 -0.65 -19.18 -2.01
C LYS A 173 0.63 -18.81 -1.24
N ARG A 174 0.56 -17.76 -0.42
CA ARG A 174 1.67 -17.34 0.45
C ARG A 174 1.89 -18.33 1.60
N GLU A 175 0.81 -18.82 2.21
CA GLU A 175 0.86 -19.87 3.24
C GLU A 175 1.49 -21.16 2.71
N GLU A 176 1.08 -21.63 1.53
CA GLU A 176 1.64 -22.83 0.90
C GLU A 176 3.16 -22.72 0.70
N ARG A 177 3.64 -21.52 0.31
CA ARG A 177 5.08 -21.23 0.19
C ARG A 177 5.79 -21.22 1.56
N PHE A 178 5.18 -20.62 2.59
CA PHE A 178 5.79 -20.62 3.92
C PHE A 178 5.80 -22.02 4.54
N SER A 179 4.72 -22.78 4.38
CA SER A 179 4.60 -24.16 4.85
C SER A 179 5.67 -25.06 4.21
N SER A 180 5.84 -25.00 2.88
CA SER A 180 6.88 -25.77 2.19
C SER A 180 8.31 -25.39 2.60
N THR A 181 8.57 -24.10 2.84
CA THR A 181 9.87 -23.62 3.34
C THR A 181 10.13 -24.11 4.77
N ASN A 182 9.11 -24.10 5.62
CA ASN A 182 9.20 -24.58 7.00
C ASN A 182 9.48 -26.09 7.04
N VAL A 183 8.72 -26.89 6.27
CA VAL A 183 8.91 -28.35 6.20
C VAL A 183 10.32 -28.71 5.70
N SER A 184 10.79 -28.08 4.62
CA SER A 184 12.13 -28.36 4.07
C SER A 184 13.26 -27.91 5.00
N THR A 185 13.11 -26.78 5.69
CA THR A 185 14.09 -26.31 6.68
C THR A 185 14.15 -27.25 7.88
N ASN A 186 12.99 -27.63 8.41
CA ASN A 186 12.90 -28.57 9.53
C ASN A 186 13.55 -29.93 9.18
N GLN A 187 13.31 -30.45 7.97
CA GLN A 187 13.92 -31.70 7.52
C GLN A 187 15.45 -31.60 7.46
N ARG A 188 16.00 -30.50 6.94
CA ARG A 188 17.46 -30.29 6.87
C ARG A 188 18.08 -30.22 8.25
N VAL A 189 17.45 -29.51 9.18
CA VAL A 189 17.92 -29.40 10.58
C VAL A 189 17.88 -30.76 11.26
N GLN A 190 16.82 -31.54 11.10
CA GLN A 190 16.73 -32.89 11.64
C GLN A 190 17.82 -33.81 11.10
N ASN A 191 18.13 -33.73 9.80
CA ASN A 191 19.21 -34.51 9.20
C ASN A 191 20.58 -34.18 9.83
N PHE A 192 20.88 -32.90 10.06
CA PHE A 192 22.11 -32.48 10.75
C PHE A 192 22.15 -32.93 12.20
N ALA A 193 21.01 -32.92 12.90
CA ALA A 193 20.91 -33.40 14.28
C ALA A 193 21.23 -34.90 14.39
N TRP A 194 20.66 -35.72 13.49
CA TRP A 194 20.97 -37.15 13.42
C TRP A 194 22.44 -37.42 13.11
N PHE A 195 23.01 -36.70 12.14
CA PHE A 195 24.43 -36.80 11.82
C PHE A 195 25.32 -36.50 13.04
N THR A 196 25.01 -35.41 13.75
CA THR A 196 25.78 -34.97 14.92
C THR A 196 25.69 -35.98 16.06
N LEU A 197 24.50 -36.55 16.30
CA LEU A 197 24.30 -37.58 17.32
C LEU A 197 25.11 -38.86 17.03
N ILE A 198 25.11 -39.32 15.77
CA ILE A 198 25.89 -40.49 15.33
C ILE A 198 27.39 -40.19 15.43
N ALA A 199 27.84 -39.00 15.05
CA ALA A 199 29.24 -38.60 15.14
C ALA A 199 29.74 -38.55 16.60
N LEU A 200 28.96 -37.94 17.51
CA LEU A 200 29.30 -37.85 18.93
C LEU A 200 29.34 -39.24 19.59
N THR A 201 28.37 -40.10 19.31
CA THR A 201 28.35 -41.47 19.85
C THR A 201 29.51 -42.29 19.30
N GLY A 202 29.83 -42.18 18.01
CA GLY A 202 30.99 -42.84 17.40
C GLY A 202 32.32 -42.38 17.99
N LEU A 203 32.50 -41.07 18.18
CA LEU A 203 33.68 -40.51 18.84
C LEU A 203 33.78 -40.94 20.31
N GLY A 204 32.67 -40.98 21.04
CA GLY A 204 32.63 -41.46 22.43
C GLY A 204 33.04 -42.93 22.56
N ALA A 205 32.51 -43.81 21.70
CA ALA A 205 32.90 -45.21 21.65
C ALA A 205 34.38 -45.37 21.31
N TRP A 206 34.87 -44.62 20.32
CA TRP A 206 36.29 -44.59 19.96
C TRP A 206 37.17 -44.15 21.13
N GLN A 207 36.80 -43.09 21.84
CA GLN A 207 37.53 -42.59 23.02
C GLN A 207 37.66 -43.66 24.10
N ILE A 208 36.58 -44.40 24.40
CA ILE A 208 36.59 -45.50 25.37
C ILE A 208 37.53 -46.62 24.93
N LEU A 209 37.45 -47.05 23.67
CA LEU A 209 38.33 -48.10 23.13
C LEU A 209 39.80 -47.68 23.15
N HIS A 210 40.10 -46.43 22.76
CA HIS A 210 41.44 -45.87 22.79
C HIS A 210 42.02 -45.83 24.21
N LEU A 211 41.27 -45.31 25.18
CA LEU A 211 41.69 -45.27 26.59
C LEU A 211 41.93 -46.69 27.13
N ARG A 212 41.03 -47.64 26.84
CA ARG A 212 41.21 -49.04 27.26
C ARG A 212 42.47 -49.66 26.65
N SER A 213 42.72 -49.44 25.35
CA SER A 213 43.93 -49.92 24.66
C SER A 213 45.21 -49.28 25.23
N PHE A 214 45.14 -47.99 25.56
CA PHE A 214 46.24 -47.25 26.17
C PHE A 214 46.60 -47.78 27.57
N PHE A 215 45.60 -47.99 28.44
CA PHE A 215 45.84 -48.53 29.79
C PHE A 215 46.38 -49.96 29.77
N LYS A 216 45.87 -50.80 28.86
CA LYS A 216 46.36 -52.17 28.69
C LYS A 216 47.84 -52.22 28.26
N ARG A 217 48.25 -51.34 27.33
CA ARG A 217 49.66 -51.23 26.91
C ARG A 217 50.60 -50.74 28.03
N LYS A 218 50.09 -50.01 29.00
CA LYS A 218 50.87 -49.46 30.13
C LYS A 218 50.81 -50.33 31.40
N TYR A 219 50.20 -51.51 31.34
CA TYR A 219 50.03 -52.43 32.48
C TYR A 219 49.32 -51.80 33.69
N LEU A 220 48.41 -50.85 33.46
CA LEU A 220 47.66 -50.18 34.54
C LEU A 220 46.36 -50.92 34.90
N ILE A 221 45.85 -51.77 34.00
CA ILE A 221 44.62 -52.57 34.14
C ILE A 221 44.84 -53.86 33.31
N ASP A 222 44.50 -55.05 33.84
CA ASP A 222 44.60 -56.35 33.15
C ASP A 222 43.57 -56.53 32.01
#